data_AF-A0A955B4I3-F1
#
_entry.id   AF-A0A955B4I3-F1
#
_cell.length_a   1.000
_cell.length_b   1.000
_cell.length_c   1.000
_cell.angle_alpha   90.00
_cell.angle_beta   90.00
_cell.angle_gamma   90.00
#
_symmetry.space_group_name_H-M   'P 1'
#
loop_
_entity.id
_entity.type
_entity.pdbx_description
1 polymer ?
#
loop_
_entity_poly.entity_id
_entity_poly.type
_entity_poly.pdbx_seq_one_letter_code
_entity_poly.pdbx_strand_id
1 'polypeptide(L)'
;PTTCERDYSQDEIEFMQAMDAYKRRSGRMFPTCSEILEVIREIGYVRLTPDQQAALTQPTNDADDFSPEDAEEEFACVGADDLPGFED
;
A
#
# COMPACT_ATOMS: atom_id res chain seq x y z
N PRO A 1 11.69 5.74 22.72
CA PRO A 1 10.29 5.80 22.23
C PRO A 1 10.25 5.91 20.72
N THR A 2 9.31 5.21 20.09
CA THR A 2 8.81 5.30 18.70
C THR A 2 8.63 3.84 18.26
N THR A 3 7.42 3.30 18.15
CA THR A 3 6.28 3.87 17.43
C THR A 3 4.98 3.37 18.04
N CYS A 4 4.07 4.30 18.32
CA CYS A 4 2.71 3.98 18.68
C CYS A 4 2.07 3.36 17.44
N GLU A 5 1.76 2.07 17.53
CA GLU A 5 0.89 1.26 16.66
C GLU A 5 0.52 1.94 15.34
N ARG A 6 1.45 1.89 14.40
CA ARG A 6 1.16 2.07 12.99
C ARG A 6 1.16 0.66 12.41
N ASP A 7 0.15 0.31 11.62
CA ASP A 7 0.13 -0.96 10.89
C ASP A 7 1.27 -0.95 9.87
N TYR A 8 2.43 -1.41 10.32
CA TYR A 8 3.60 -1.55 9.46
C TYR A 8 3.32 -2.64 8.44
N SER A 9 3.62 -2.34 7.19
CA SER A 9 3.64 -3.37 6.15
C SER A 9 4.72 -4.41 6.49
N GLN A 10 4.56 -5.64 6.02
CA GLN A 10 5.54 -6.73 6.21
C GLN A 10 6.97 -6.25 5.87
N ASP A 11 7.07 -5.51 4.77
CA ASP A 11 8.27 -4.83 4.28
C ASP A 11 8.95 -3.92 5.31
N GLU A 12 8.15 -3.08 5.99
CA GLU A 12 8.65 -2.14 6.99
C GLU A 12 9.12 -2.87 8.26
N ILE A 13 8.45 -3.97 8.62
CA ILE A 13 8.84 -4.83 9.75
C ILE A 13 10.19 -5.50 9.48
N GLU A 14 10.36 -6.07 8.29
CA GLU A 14 11.62 -6.71 7.88
C GLU A 14 12.77 -5.70 7.86
N PHE A 15 12.53 -4.49 7.35
CA PHE A 15 13.51 -3.40 7.41
C PHE A 15 13.89 -3.05 8.85
N MET A 16 12.92 -2.91 9.77
CA MET A 16 13.19 -2.63 11.18
C MET A 16 14.03 -3.74 11.83
N GLN A 17 13.72 -5.01 11.56
CA GLN A 17 14.48 -6.16 12.08
C GLN A 17 15.91 -6.19 11.53
N ALA A 18 16.08 -6.00 10.22
CA ALA A 18 17.39 -5.98 9.58
C ALA A 18 18.25 -4.81 10.09
N MET A 19 17.64 -3.64 10.30
CA MET A 19 18.33 -2.49 10.90
C MET A 19 18.74 -2.76 12.34
N ASP A 20 17.94 -3.51 13.09
CA ASP A 20 18.24 -3.92 14.45
C ASP A 20 19.41 -4.91 14.53
N ALA A 21 19.45 -5.88 13.62
CA ALA A 21 20.61 -6.75 13.44
C ALA A 21 21.87 -5.96 13.06
N TYR A 22 21.74 -4.98 12.17
CA TYR A 22 22.85 -4.11 11.77
C TYR A 22 23.43 -3.30 12.93
N LYS A 23 22.59 -2.65 13.73
CA LYS A 23 23.05 -1.88 14.90
C LYS A 23 23.82 -2.77 15.89
N ARG A 24 23.35 -4.00 16.13
CA ARG A 24 24.06 -4.96 17.00
C ARG A 24 25.40 -5.39 16.42
N ARG A 25 25.50 -5.58 15.09
CA ARG A 25 26.73 -5.99 14.41
C ARG A 25 27.77 -4.88 14.35
N SER A 26 27.36 -3.65 14.07
CA SER A 26 28.29 -2.53 13.82
C SER A 26 28.72 -1.80 15.10
N GLY A 27 28.01 -2.02 16.21
CA GLY A 27 28.32 -1.43 17.52
C GLY A 27 28.06 0.08 17.61
N ARG A 28 27.37 0.67 16.63
CA ARG A 28 27.00 2.09 16.61
C ARG A 28 25.49 2.25 16.64
N MET A 29 25.02 3.28 17.35
CA MET A 29 23.60 3.60 17.45
C MET A 29 23.04 4.25 16.19
N PHE A 30 23.90 4.82 15.34
CA PHE A 30 23.53 5.52 14.12
C PHE A 30 24.32 4.97 12.94
N PRO A 31 23.71 4.12 12.10
CA PRO A 31 24.29 3.74 10.83
C PRO A 31 24.35 4.94 9.88
N THR A 32 25.38 4.98 9.06
CA THR A 32 25.55 5.92 7.94
C THR A 32 24.59 5.58 6.81
N CYS A 33 24.29 6.54 5.93
CA CYS A 33 23.40 6.31 4.79
C CYS A 33 23.90 5.18 3.87
N SER A 34 25.22 5.03 3.72
CA SER A 34 25.81 3.95 2.94
C SER A 34 25.53 2.58 3.56
N GLU A 35 25.61 2.47 4.88
CA GLU A 35 25.31 1.24 5.62
C GLU A 35 23.82 0.90 5.55
N ILE A 36 22.94 1.90 5.64
CA ILE A 36 21.50 1.70 5.47
C ILE A 36 21.18 1.14 4.09
N LEU A 37 21.81 1.65 3.02
CA LEU A 37 21.63 1.13 1.68
C LEU A 37 22.13 -0.31 1.52
N GLU A 38 23.16 -0.71 2.27
CA GLU A 38 23.64 -2.09 2.30
C GLU A 38 22.60 -3.03 2.93
N VAL A 39 22.03 -2.66 4.08
CA VAL A 39 20.98 -3.44 4.76
C VAL A 39 19.74 -3.60 3.89
N ILE A 40 19.32 -2.53 3.21
CA ILE A 40 18.17 -2.56 2.29
C ILE A 40 18.40 -3.54 1.13
N ARG A 41 19.65 -3.65 0.65
CA ARG A 41 20.02 -4.62 -0.40
C ARG A 41 20.10 -6.04 0.16
N GLU A 42 20.56 -6.23 1.40
CA GLU A 42 20.63 -7.55 2.06
C GLU A 42 19.24 -8.19 2.18
N ILE A 43 18.19 -7.40 2.45
CA ILE A 43 16.80 -7.88 2.50
C ILE A 43 16.13 -7.99 1.11
N GLY A 44 16.84 -7.65 0.03
CA GLY A 44 16.38 -7.89 -1.34
C GLY A 44 15.69 -6.71 -2.03
N TYR A 45 15.62 -5.52 -1.41
CA TYR A 45 15.09 -4.36 -2.13
C TYR A 45 16.10 -3.87 -3.18
N VAL A 46 15.62 -3.79 -4.41
CA VAL A 46 16.37 -3.26 -5.54
C VAL A 46 15.65 -2.04 -6.10
N ARG A 47 16.42 -1.01 -6.43
CA ARG A 47 15.87 0.12 -7.18
C ARG A 47 15.77 -0.26 -8.65
N LEU A 48 14.55 -0.33 -9.16
CA LEU A 48 14.30 -0.57 -10.57
C LEU A 48 14.59 0.69 -11.39
N THR A 49 15.29 0.52 -12.52
CA THR A 49 15.41 1.55 -13.56
C THR A 49 14.05 1.83 -14.20
N PRO A 50 13.83 3.02 -14.81
CA PRO A 50 12.57 3.31 -15.49
C PRO A 50 12.20 2.26 -16.55
N ASP A 51 13.18 1.75 -17.30
CA ASP A 51 12.98 0.65 -18.25
C ASP A 51 12.54 -0.66 -17.57
N GLN A 52 13.11 -1.00 -16.41
CA GLN A 52 12.71 -2.18 -15.64
C GLN A 52 11.31 -2.03 -15.03
N GLN A 53 10.94 -0.84 -14.55
CA GLN A 53 9.59 -0.57 -14.05
C GLN A 53 8.56 -0.68 -15.19
N ALA A 54 8.88 -0.14 -16.37
CA ALA A 54 8.02 -0.26 -17.56
C ALA A 54 7.82 -1.72 -18.00
N ALA A 55 8.83 -2.58 -17.81
CA ALA A 55 8.73 -4.02 -18.09
C ALA A 55 7.81 -4.78 -17.11
N LEU A 56 7.67 -4.31 -15.87
CA LEU A 56 6.78 -4.91 -14.86
C LEU A 56 5.34 -4.40 -14.98
N THR A 57 5.15 -3.16 -15.42
CA THR A 57 3.84 -2.54 -15.67
C THR A 57 3.29 -2.87 -17.06
N GLN A 58 3.81 -3.90 -17.74
CA GLN A 58 3.15 -4.32 -18.98
C GLN A 58 1.72 -4.71 -18.64
N PRO A 59 0.71 -4.09 -19.29
CA PRO A 59 -0.67 -4.50 -19.11
C PRO A 59 -0.70 -5.96 -19.52
N THR A 60 -1.08 -6.85 -18.60
CA THR A 60 -1.56 -8.13 -19.06
C THR A 60 -2.75 -7.78 -19.96
N ASN A 61 -2.68 -8.14 -21.22
CA ASN A 61 -3.79 -8.01 -22.16
C ASN A 61 -4.92 -9.00 -21.79
N ASP A 62 -5.19 -9.19 -20.50
CA ASP A 62 -6.43 -9.77 -20.00
C ASP A 62 -7.51 -8.69 -20.04
N ALA A 63 -7.66 -8.09 -21.22
CA ALA A 63 -8.82 -7.30 -21.61
C ALA A 63 -9.86 -8.27 -22.18
N ASP A 64 -10.26 -9.25 -21.38
CA ASP A 64 -11.48 -10.04 -21.63
C ASP A 64 -12.08 -10.39 -20.27
N ASP A 65 -13.33 -9.97 -20.08
CA ASP A 65 -14.24 -10.33 -18.98
C ASP A 65 -14.20 -9.50 -17.68
N PHE A 66 -14.54 -8.21 -17.79
CA PHE A 66 -15.32 -7.58 -16.72
C PHE A 66 -16.60 -7.02 -17.35
N SER A 67 -17.65 -7.84 -17.40
CA SER A 67 -18.96 -7.39 -17.87
C SER A 67 -19.50 -6.34 -16.88
N PRO A 68 -19.87 -5.13 -17.34
CA PRO A 68 -20.39 -4.08 -16.48
C PRO A 68 -21.88 -4.25 -16.12
N GLU A 69 -22.42 -5.49 -16.12
CA GLU A 69 -23.88 -5.73 -16.02
C GLU A 69 -24.45 -5.80 -14.59
N ASP A 70 -23.64 -5.72 -13.52
CA ASP A 70 -24.13 -5.84 -12.13
C ASP A 70 -24.17 -4.51 -11.31
N ALA A 71 -24.11 -3.33 -11.95
CA ALA A 71 -23.96 -2.06 -11.23
C ALA A 71 -25.23 -1.18 -11.12
N GLU A 72 -26.42 -1.65 -11.50
CA GLU A 72 -27.62 -0.79 -11.60
C GLU A 72 -28.71 -1.00 -10.53
N GLU A 73 -28.38 -1.55 -9.36
CA GLU A 73 -29.38 -1.66 -8.28
C GLU A 73 -28.79 -1.35 -6.90
N GLU A 74 -28.62 -0.05 -6.58
CA GLU A 74 -28.70 0.52 -5.21
C GLU A 74 -28.42 2.03 -5.20
N PHE A 75 -29.23 2.80 -5.93
CA PHE A 75 -29.41 4.22 -5.62
C PHE A 75 -30.89 4.59 -5.67
N ALA A 76 -31.65 4.02 -4.74
CA ALA A 76 -32.98 4.51 -4.44
C ALA A 76 -32.85 5.92 -3.85
N CYS A 77 -33.08 6.89 -4.72
CA CYS A 77 -33.42 8.26 -4.40
C CYS A 77 -34.43 8.31 -3.25
N VAL A 78 -33.98 8.78 -2.08
CA VAL A 78 -34.89 9.24 -1.02
C VAL A 78 -35.51 10.53 -1.56
N GLY A 79 -36.61 10.35 -2.30
CA GLY A 79 -37.43 11.42 -2.84
C GLY A 79 -37.96 12.29 -1.71
N ALA A 80 -37.62 13.57 -1.79
CA ALA A 80 -38.34 14.61 -1.10
C ALA A 80 -39.76 14.74 -1.72
N ASP A 81 -40.70 15.15 -0.88
CA ASP A 81 -42.03 15.69 -1.21
C ASP A 81 -43.12 14.71 -1.66
N ASP A 82 -43.92 14.22 -0.70
CA ASP A 82 -45.39 14.20 -0.87
C ASP A 82 -46.10 14.30 0.49
N LEU A 83 -46.62 15.50 0.79
CA LEU A 83 -47.58 15.78 1.85
C LEU A 83 -48.97 15.85 1.21
N PRO A 84 -49.92 14.99 1.61
CA PRO A 84 -51.33 15.36 1.73
C PRO A 84 -51.77 15.08 3.19
N GLY A 85 -52.39 15.99 3.93
CA GLY A 85 -53.56 16.77 3.56
C GLY A 85 -54.82 16.13 4.15
N PHE A 86 -55.22 16.60 5.35
CA PHE A 86 -56.62 16.89 5.74
C PHE A 86 -57.66 15.76 6.03
N GLU A 87 -58.32 15.90 7.21
CA GLU A 87 -59.58 15.30 7.76
C GLU A 87 -59.63 13.78 8.06
N ASP A 88 -60.18 13.27 9.18
CA ASP A 88 -61.26 13.66 10.11
C ASP A 88 -60.83 13.55 11.60
#